data_AF-A0A926EV33-F1
#
_entry.id   AF-A0A926EV33-F1
#
_cell.length_a   1.000
_cell.length_b   1.000
_cell.length_c   1.000
_cell.angle_alpha   90.00
_cell.angle_beta   90.00
_cell.angle_gamma   90.00
#
_symmetry.space_group_name_H-M   'P 1'
#
loop_
_entity.id
_entity.type
_entity.pdbx_description
1 polymer ?
#
loop_
_entity_poly.entity_id
_entity_poly.type
_entity_poly.pdbx_seq_one_letter_code
_entity_poly.pdbx_strand_id
1 'polypeptide(L)'
;MEAKKCKICGEKYPETSEYFYKRRDYKNGLDTTCKFCRRKEDAERRERLKANTKKCSQCGKDKPLNEDNFDKLKVVYRSVCKSCRDKNKKKHLETKQRKKKEIEQFKKEKRERDIQDEKAFRKMISQPRTKGLADKEFDYPLTIGKKYKVIKLALREGQTRTNETFQGELTQITDNFFVLKNKVGFCECFLKNDYKLGEIKILEV
;
A
#
# COMPACT_ATOMS: atom_id res chain seq x y z
N MET A 1 42.11 8.28 -17.71
CA MET A 1 41.92 9.40 -16.77
C MET A 1 40.42 9.60 -16.59
N GLU A 2 39.93 9.54 -15.35
CA GLU A 2 38.51 9.80 -15.09
C GLU A 2 38.23 11.31 -15.24
N ALA A 3 37.20 11.65 -16.02
CA ALA A 3 36.80 13.02 -16.28
C ALA A 3 35.52 13.34 -15.49
N LYS A 4 35.57 14.41 -14.69
CA LYS A 4 34.47 14.88 -13.87
C LYS A 4 33.75 16.05 -14.55
N LYS A 5 32.42 15.99 -14.56
CA LYS A 5 31.56 17.03 -15.15
C LYS A 5 31.29 18.14 -14.13
N CYS A 6 31.51 19.41 -14.52
CA CYS A 6 31.14 20.55 -13.69
C CYS A 6 29.62 20.74 -13.66
N LYS A 7 29.03 20.93 -12.46
CA LYS A 7 27.59 21.17 -12.30
C LYS A 7 27.10 22.50 -12.93
N ILE A 8 27.98 23.51 -13.01
CA ILE A 8 27.60 24.86 -13.46
C ILE A 8 27.78 25.01 -14.97
N CYS A 9 28.98 24.77 -15.50
CA CYS A 9 29.25 24.94 -16.93
C CYS A 9 29.01 23.67 -17.76
N GLY A 10 28.85 22.50 -17.13
CA GLY A 10 28.62 21.24 -17.84
C GLY A 10 29.86 20.64 -18.54
N GLU A 11 30.97 21.36 -18.58
CA GLU A 11 32.23 20.90 -19.17
C GLU A 11 32.87 19.74 -18.38
N LYS A 12 33.56 18.85 -19.10
CA LYS A 12 34.30 17.71 -18.53
C LYS A 12 35.76 18.10 -18.33
N TYR A 13 36.23 18.01 -17.09
CA TYR A 13 37.63 18.26 -16.73
C TYR A 13 38.25 17.02 -16.10
N PRO A 14 39.58 16.86 -16.15
CA PRO A 14 40.27 15.82 -15.39
C PRO A 14 39.87 15.87 -13.90
N GLU A 15 39.65 14.72 -13.28
CA GLU A 15 39.34 14.59 -11.86
C GLU A 15 40.60 14.82 -10.99
N THR A 16 41.17 16.02 -11.12
CA THR A 16 42.39 16.43 -10.41
C THR A 16 42.11 17.68 -9.59
N SER A 17 42.97 17.89 -8.58
CA SER A 17 42.91 19.10 -7.76
C SER A 17 43.32 20.37 -8.50
N GLU A 18 43.72 20.29 -9.76
CA GLU A 18 43.98 21.46 -10.60
C GLU A 18 42.66 22.13 -10.99
N TYR A 19 41.67 21.33 -11.42
CA TYR A 19 40.38 21.81 -11.93
C TYR A 19 39.27 21.89 -10.88
N PHE A 20 39.37 21.11 -9.79
CA PHE A 20 38.38 21.07 -8.72
C PHE A 20 39.01 21.37 -7.34
N TYR A 21 38.25 22.01 -6.44
CA TYR A 21 38.70 22.24 -5.07
C TYR A 21 38.62 20.95 -4.24
N LYS A 22 39.56 20.74 -3.33
CA LYS A 22 39.54 19.62 -2.37
C LYS A 22 38.46 19.86 -1.30
N ARG A 23 37.68 18.82 -0.99
CA ARG A 23 36.54 18.84 -0.06
C ARG A 23 36.50 17.52 0.70
N ARG A 24 36.58 17.59 2.03
CA ARG A 24 36.65 16.41 2.89
C ARG A 24 35.35 15.59 2.92
N ASP A 25 34.21 16.25 2.72
CA ASP A 25 32.89 15.63 2.86
C ASP A 25 32.42 14.86 1.62
N TYR A 26 33.14 14.94 0.49
CA TYR A 26 32.78 14.23 -0.74
C TYR A 26 33.52 12.90 -0.83
N LYS A 27 32.83 11.86 -1.33
CA LYS A 27 33.37 10.50 -1.51
C LYS A 27 34.69 10.46 -2.30
N ASN A 28 34.86 11.33 -3.28
CA ASN A 28 36.06 11.45 -4.12
C ASN A 28 36.99 12.60 -3.70
N GLY A 29 36.73 13.26 -2.58
CA GLY A 29 37.58 14.33 -2.07
C GLY A 29 37.58 15.63 -2.89
N LEU A 30 36.76 15.75 -3.94
CA LEU A 30 36.76 16.86 -4.89
C LEU A 30 35.37 17.48 -5.07
N ASP A 31 35.30 18.80 -5.20
CA ASP A 31 34.04 19.53 -5.42
C ASP A 31 33.35 19.14 -6.75
N THR A 32 32.07 19.46 -6.86
CA THR A 32 31.22 19.27 -8.04
C THR A 32 31.31 20.43 -9.04
N THR A 33 31.87 21.56 -8.61
CA THR A 33 32.03 22.78 -9.40
C THR A 33 33.50 23.02 -9.71
N CYS A 34 33.82 23.32 -10.97
CA CYS A 34 35.19 23.63 -11.37
C CYS A 34 35.66 24.97 -10.77
N LYS A 35 36.97 25.12 -10.60
CA LYS A 35 37.57 26.34 -10.04
C LYS A 35 37.25 27.59 -10.85
N PHE A 36 37.11 27.49 -12.17
CA PHE A 36 36.77 28.62 -13.04
C PHE A 36 35.38 29.19 -12.72
N CYS A 37 34.35 28.33 -12.68
CA CYS A 37 33.00 28.74 -12.32
C CYS A 37 32.95 29.33 -10.91
N ARG A 38 33.68 28.72 -9.97
CA ARG A 38 33.74 29.22 -8.60
C ARG A 38 34.38 30.61 -8.50
N ARG A 39 35.51 30.82 -9.19
CA ARG A 39 36.18 32.13 -9.25
C ARG A 39 35.28 33.20 -9.87
N LYS A 40 34.55 32.85 -10.94
CA LYS A 40 33.57 33.76 -11.56
C LYS A 40 32.44 34.12 -10.58
N GLU A 41 31.86 33.14 -9.90
CA GLU A 41 30.81 33.36 -8.90
C GLU A 41 31.30 34.23 -7.73
N ASP A 42 32.51 33.99 -7.25
CA ASP A 42 33.13 34.78 -6.18
C ASP A 42 33.39 36.23 -6.62
N ALA A 43 33.82 36.46 -7.86
CA ALA A 43 33.99 37.80 -8.43
C ALA A 43 32.64 38.54 -8.51
N GLU A 44 31.61 37.90 -9.07
CA GLU A 44 30.26 38.49 -9.13
C GLU A 44 29.70 38.76 -7.73
N ARG A 45 29.99 37.90 -6.75
CA ARG A 45 29.56 38.11 -5.36
C ARG A 45 30.23 39.35 -4.75
N ARG A 46 31.53 39.57 -5.01
CA ARG A 46 32.23 40.77 -4.55
C ARG A 46 31.62 42.03 -5.15
N GLU A 47 31.30 42.02 -6.44
CA GLU A 47 30.64 43.16 -7.10
C GLU A 47 29.25 43.44 -6.52
N ARG A 48 28.44 42.40 -6.24
CA ARG A 48 27.15 42.57 -5.55
C ARG A 48 27.30 43.18 -4.16
N LEU A 49 28.31 42.76 -3.39
CA LEU A 49 28.59 43.33 -2.07
C LEU A 49 28.99 44.81 -2.16
N LYS A 50 29.82 45.19 -3.14
CA LYS A 50 30.17 46.60 -3.41
C LYS A 50 28.94 47.43 -3.77
N ALA A 51 28.07 46.89 -4.63
CA ALA A 51 26.82 47.53 -5.03
C ALA A 51 25.73 47.50 -3.93
N ASN A 52 26.02 46.92 -2.75
CA ASN A 52 25.05 46.67 -1.69
C ASN A 52 23.76 46.00 -2.20
N THR A 53 23.92 45.03 -3.09
CA THR A 53 22.81 44.23 -3.65
C THR A 53 22.98 42.75 -3.31
N LYS A 54 21.87 42.01 -3.39
CA LYS A 54 21.84 40.57 -3.16
C LYS A 54 20.88 39.90 -4.13
N LYS A 55 21.33 38.76 -4.66
CA LYS A 55 20.53 37.89 -5.50
C LYS A 55 19.52 37.10 -4.67
N CYS A 56 18.24 37.19 -5.01
CA CYS A 56 17.21 36.34 -4.41
C CYS A 56 17.35 34.89 -4.92
N SER A 57 17.45 33.91 -4.01
CA SER A 57 17.58 32.49 -4.38
C SER A 57 16.33 31.88 -5.04
N GLN A 58 15.17 32.54 -4.95
CA GLN A 58 13.91 32.05 -5.50
C GLN A 58 13.58 32.66 -6.86
N CYS A 59 13.71 33.99 -7.02
CA CYS A 59 13.41 34.66 -8.29
C CYS A 59 14.64 35.01 -9.13
N GLY A 60 15.85 34.81 -8.61
CA GLY A 60 17.11 35.05 -9.33
C GLY A 60 17.46 36.53 -9.57
N LYS A 61 16.61 37.47 -9.17
CA LYS A 61 16.83 38.92 -9.36
C LYS A 61 17.74 39.49 -8.29
N ASP A 62 18.64 40.40 -8.69
CA ASP A 62 19.41 41.23 -7.78
C ASP A 62 18.54 42.36 -7.24
N LYS A 63 18.56 42.55 -5.92
CA LYS A 63 17.79 43.57 -5.21
C LYS A 63 18.68 44.26 -4.17
N PRO A 64 18.37 45.50 -3.76
CA PRO A 64 19.10 46.18 -2.69
C PRO A 64 19.15 45.33 -1.40
N LEU A 65 20.31 45.27 -0.77
CA LEU A 65 20.54 44.59 0.51
C LEU A 65 20.08 45.49 1.66
N ASN A 66 18.77 45.67 1.76
CA ASN A 66 18.13 46.46 2.80
C ASN A 66 16.94 45.71 3.40
N GLU A 67 16.39 46.26 4.49
CA GLU A 67 15.27 45.65 5.20
C GLU A 67 13.97 45.66 4.39
N ASP A 68 13.82 46.53 3.38
CA ASP A 68 12.63 46.54 2.52
C ASP A 68 12.56 45.31 1.62
N ASN A 69 13.70 44.88 1.08
CA ASN A 69 13.77 43.77 0.13
C ASN A 69 14.03 42.42 0.78
N PHE A 70 14.76 42.40 1.90
CA PHE A 70 15.16 41.17 2.60
C PHE A 70 14.94 41.31 4.09
N ASP A 71 14.38 40.27 4.72
CA ASP A 71 14.32 40.23 6.18
C ASP A 71 15.72 40.07 6.77
N LYS A 72 16.03 40.90 7.77
CA LYS A 72 17.25 40.78 8.56
C LYS A 72 17.08 39.66 9.60
N LEU A 73 17.95 38.65 9.56
CA LEU A 73 18.21 37.78 10.71
C LEU A 73 19.31 38.44 11.54
N LYS A 74 19.44 38.06 12.83
CA LYS A 74 20.42 38.58 13.81
C LYS A 74 21.56 39.41 13.21
N VAL A 75 22.41 38.80 12.37
CA VAL A 75 23.57 39.45 11.73
C VAL A 75 23.52 39.40 10.19
N VAL A 76 22.56 38.72 9.58
CA VAL A 76 22.58 38.41 8.13
C VAL A 76 21.20 38.54 7.51
N TYR A 77 21.09 39.17 6.35
CA TYR A 77 19.85 39.15 5.57
C TYR A 77 19.52 37.76 5.03
N ARG A 78 18.23 37.42 4.94
CA ARG A 78 17.77 36.18 4.29
C ARG A 78 18.22 36.10 2.81
N SER A 79 18.28 34.89 2.26
CA SER A 79 18.60 34.65 0.84
C SER A 79 17.39 34.86 -0.09
N VAL A 80 16.19 34.81 0.46
CA VAL A 80 14.93 34.98 -0.26
C VAL A 80 14.39 36.39 0.01
N CYS A 81 14.00 37.10 -1.04
CA CYS A 81 13.37 38.42 -0.89
C CYS A 81 11.96 38.33 -0.29
N LYS A 82 11.50 39.39 0.39
CA LYS A 82 10.17 39.44 1.05
C LYS A 82 9.03 39.04 0.11
N SER A 83 8.98 39.63 -1.08
CA SER A 83 7.95 39.29 -2.08
C SER A 83 7.86 37.80 -2.44
N CYS A 84 8.99 37.08 -2.47
CA CYS A 84 8.99 35.64 -2.71
C CYS A 84 8.57 34.86 -1.47
N ARG A 85 8.98 35.32 -0.28
CA ARG A 85 8.57 34.74 1.00
C ARG A 85 7.05 34.84 1.19
N ASP A 86 6.47 35.98 0.87
CA ASP A 86 5.02 36.22 1.01
C ASP A 86 4.22 35.36 0.03
N LYS A 87 4.68 35.25 -1.22
CA LYS A 87 4.11 34.31 -2.20
C LYS A 87 4.15 32.87 -1.69
N ASN A 88 5.29 32.43 -1.15
CA ASN A 88 5.44 31.09 -0.60
C ASN A 88 4.55 30.87 0.63
N LYS A 89 4.40 31.87 1.50
CA LYS A 89 3.51 31.84 2.66
C LYS A 89 2.05 31.69 2.22
N LYS A 90 1.61 32.47 1.22
CA LYS A 90 0.26 32.38 0.66
C LYS A 90 -0.01 31.00 0.07
N LYS A 91 0.89 30.49 -0.78
CA LYS A 91 0.79 29.14 -1.36
C LYS A 91 0.74 28.04 -0.29
N HIS A 92 1.52 28.17 0.78
CA HIS A 92 1.50 27.23 1.90
C HIS A 92 0.13 27.23 2.61
N LEU A 93 -0.44 28.41 2.87
CA LEU A 93 -1.75 28.55 3.50
C LEU A 93 -2.87 27.96 2.63
N GLU A 94 -2.87 28.25 1.33
CA GLU A 94 -3.83 27.68 0.36
C GLU A 94 -3.74 26.15 0.33
N THR A 95 -2.52 25.60 0.26
CA THR A 95 -2.30 24.15 0.28
C THR A 95 -2.79 23.53 1.59
N LYS A 96 -2.54 24.17 2.73
CA LYS A 96 -3.00 23.72 4.05
C LYS A 96 -4.53 23.70 4.12
N GLN A 97 -5.20 24.74 3.61
CA GLN A 97 -6.65 24.81 3.57
C GLN A 97 -7.24 23.72 2.65
N ARG A 98 -6.66 23.52 1.46
CA ARG A 98 -7.09 22.47 0.53
C ARG A 98 -7.01 21.08 1.16
N LYS A 99 -5.87 20.73 1.75
CA LYS A 99 -5.69 19.46 2.45
C LYS A 99 -6.66 19.27 3.61
N LYS A 100 -6.99 20.34 4.34
CA LYS A 100 -7.99 20.26 5.42
C LYS A 100 -9.36 19.88 4.87
N LYS A 101 -9.79 20.48 3.75
CA LYS A 101 -11.06 20.16 3.07
C LYS A 101 -11.06 18.73 2.53
N GLU A 102 -9.98 18.29 1.89
CA GLU A 102 -9.82 16.91 1.40
C GLU A 102 -9.96 15.88 2.53
N ILE A 103 -9.33 16.13 3.68
CA ILE A 103 -9.43 15.26 4.87
C ILE A 103 -10.86 15.24 5.43
N GLU A 104 -11.50 16.39 5.50
CA GLU A 104 -12.88 16.52 6.00
C GLU A 104 -13.88 15.78 5.09
N GLN A 105 -13.73 15.93 3.78
CA GLN A 105 -14.51 15.20 2.78
C GLN A 105 -14.29 13.69 2.91
N PHE A 106 -13.04 13.23 2.98
CA PHE A 106 -12.72 11.81 3.16
C PHE A 106 -13.36 11.23 4.43
N LYS A 107 -13.35 11.98 5.55
CA LYS A 107 -14.00 11.57 6.79
C LYS A 107 -15.52 11.45 6.63
N LYS A 108 -16.15 12.35 5.88
CA LYS A 108 -17.59 12.32 5.61
C LYS A 108 -17.95 11.09 4.76
N GLU A 109 -17.26 10.88 3.65
CA GLU A 109 -17.45 9.73 2.76
C GLU A 109 -17.22 8.40 3.50
N LYS A 110 -16.20 8.33 4.37
CA LYS A 110 -15.97 7.15 5.20
C LYS A 110 -17.16 6.87 6.14
N ARG A 111 -17.67 7.88 6.85
CA ARG A 111 -18.84 7.72 7.73
C ARG A 111 -20.07 7.25 6.96
N GLU A 112 -20.30 7.79 5.76
CA GLU A 112 -21.43 7.37 4.92
C GLU A 112 -21.31 5.90 4.49
N ARG A 113 -20.10 5.44 4.12
CA ARG A 113 -19.84 4.02 3.87
C ARG A 113 -20.05 3.17 5.10
N ASP A 114 -19.49 3.56 6.25
CA ASP A 114 -19.64 2.82 7.50
C ASP A 114 -21.15 2.65 7.87
N ILE A 115 -21.97 3.70 7.66
CA ILE A 115 -23.43 3.65 7.86
C ILE A 115 -24.10 2.69 6.86
N GLN A 116 -23.68 2.68 5.60
CA GLN A 116 -24.21 1.77 4.58
C GLN A 116 -23.86 0.32 4.89
N ASP A 117 -22.62 0.05 5.28
CA ASP A 117 -22.14 -1.27 5.66
C ASP A 117 -22.88 -1.78 6.91
N GLU A 118 -23.09 -0.92 7.91
CA GLU A 118 -23.91 -1.27 9.08
C GLU A 118 -25.35 -1.62 8.70
N LYS A 119 -25.98 -0.84 7.80
CA LYS A 119 -27.32 -1.15 7.29
C LYS A 119 -27.36 -2.48 6.54
N ALA A 120 -26.36 -2.75 5.68
CA ALA A 120 -26.25 -4.00 4.94
C ALA A 120 -26.05 -5.19 5.87
N PHE A 121 -25.20 -5.04 6.89
CA PHE A 121 -24.96 -6.06 7.91
C PHE A 121 -26.21 -6.34 8.74
N ARG A 122 -26.92 -5.31 9.22
CA ARG A 122 -28.20 -5.46 9.93
C ARG A 122 -29.23 -6.18 9.06
N LYS A 123 -29.33 -5.82 7.77
CA LYS A 123 -30.21 -6.50 6.81
C LYS A 123 -29.86 -7.99 6.67
N MET A 124 -28.58 -8.32 6.53
CA MET A 124 -28.09 -9.70 6.45
C MET A 124 -28.43 -10.52 7.71
N ILE A 125 -28.28 -9.93 8.91
CA ILE A 125 -28.61 -10.61 10.17
C ILE A 125 -30.12 -10.76 10.37
N SER A 126 -30.90 -9.74 10.00
CA SER A 126 -32.36 -9.76 10.16
C SER A 126 -33.07 -10.73 9.22
N GLN A 127 -32.41 -11.15 8.14
CA GLN A 127 -32.94 -12.19 7.28
C GLN A 127 -32.94 -13.50 8.07
N PRO A 128 -34.10 -14.17 8.23
CA PRO A 128 -34.12 -15.48 8.85
C PRO A 128 -33.19 -16.39 8.05
N ARG A 129 -32.12 -16.86 8.69
CA ARG A 129 -31.26 -17.91 8.13
C ARG A 129 -32.10 -19.18 8.09
N THR A 130 -32.89 -19.36 7.05
CA THR A 130 -33.57 -20.62 6.85
C THR A 130 -32.51 -21.67 6.51
N LYS A 131 -32.38 -22.60 7.46
CA LYS A 131 -32.03 -24.01 7.30
C LYS A 131 -31.78 -24.45 5.84
N GLY A 132 -30.53 -24.71 5.49
CA GLY A 132 -30.14 -25.49 4.30
C GLY A 132 -30.51 -24.89 2.92
N LEU A 133 -29.97 -25.46 1.85
CA LEU A 133 -30.36 -25.10 0.48
C LEU A 133 -31.88 -25.24 0.30
N ALA A 134 -32.56 -24.13 0.02
CA ALA A 134 -33.88 -24.04 -0.61
C ALA A 134 -35.09 -24.64 0.14
N ASP A 135 -35.19 -24.46 1.48
CA ASP A 135 -36.42 -24.65 2.28
C ASP A 135 -37.17 -26.00 2.09
N LYS A 136 -36.50 -27.02 1.56
CA LYS A 136 -37.03 -28.38 1.44
C LYS A 136 -36.43 -29.23 2.55
N GLU A 137 -37.28 -29.98 3.27
CA GLU A 137 -36.79 -31.12 4.05
C GLU A 137 -36.06 -32.05 3.08
N PHE A 138 -34.74 -32.08 3.22
CA PHE A 138 -33.92 -32.96 2.42
C PHE A 138 -34.08 -34.36 2.99
N ASP A 139 -34.99 -35.12 2.38
CA ASP A 139 -35.18 -36.53 2.68
C ASP A 139 -33.89 -37.28 2.33
N TYR A 140 -33.36 -38.03 3.30
CA TYR A 140 -32.24 -38.91 3.05
C TYR A 140 -32.86 -40.28 2.78
N PRO A 141 -32.96 -40.75 1.53
CA PRO A 141 -33.52 -42.06 1.20
C PRO A 141 -32.55 -43.19 1.58
N LEU A 142 -31.92 -43.08 2.75
CA LEU A 142 -31.04 -44.08 3.32
C LEU A 142 -31.84 -44.86 4.37
N THR A 143 -31.82 -46.17 4.23
CA THR A 143 -32.55 -47.09 5.11
C THR A 143 -31.56 -47.87 5.96
N ILE A 144 -31.81 -47.91 7.27
CA ILE A 144 -30.98 -48.65 8.21
C ILE A 144 -31.01 -50.15 7.84
N GLY A 145 -29.86 -50.81 7.87
CA GLY A 145 -29.68 -52.21 7.49
C GLY A 145 -29.34 -52.45 6.01
N LYS A 146 -29.42 -51.42 5.16
CA LYS A 146 -28.97 -51.53 3.77
C LYS A 146 -27.49 -51.21 3.61
N LYS A 147 -26.89 -51.74 2.55
CA LYS A 147 -25.48 -51.55 2.21
C LYS A 147 -25.32 -50.37 1.27
N TYR A 148 -24.36 -49.53 1.59
CA TYR A 148 -24.06 -48.33 0.83
C TYR A 148 -22.56 -48.21 0.59
N LYS A 149 -22.22 -47.60 -0.55
CA LYS A 149 -20.87 -47.18 -0.93
C LYS A 149 -20.80 -45.66 -0.81
N VAL A 150 -19.91 -45.18 0.05
CA VAL A 150 -19.57 -43.76 0.22
C VAL A 150 -18.32 -43.44 -0.59
N ILE A 151 -18.43 -42.45 -1.45
CA ILE A 151 -17.33 -41.95 -2.28
C ILE A 151 -16.99 -40.55 -1.78
N LYS A 152 -15.78 -40.37 -1.24
CA LYS A 152 -15.27 -39.03 -0.89
C LYS A 152 -14.81 -38.34 -2.18
N LEU A 153 -15.42 -37.21 -2.51
CA LEU A 153 -15.18 -36.42 -3.72
C LEU A 153 -14.22 -35.23 -3.48
N ALA A 154 -13.54 -35.20 -2.33
CA ALA A 154 -12.77 -34.04 -1.89
C ALA A 154 -11.79 -33.52 -2.96
N LEU A 155 -11.94 -32.25 -3.30
CA LEU A 155 -10.93 -31.44 -3.98
C LEU A 155 -10.36 -30.45 -2.97
N ARG A 156 -9.08 -30.60 -2.63
CA ARG A 156 -8.27 -29.46 -2.20
C ARG A 156 -7.43 -29.03 -3.40
N GLU A 157 -7.25 -27.72 -3.59
CA GLU A 157 -6.37 -27.18 -4.65
C GLU A 157 -5.01 -27.89 -4.60
N GLY A 158 -4.63 -28.55 -5.71
CA GLY A 158 -3.34 -29.22 -5.87
C GLY A 158 -3.27 -30.72 -5.54
N GLN A 159 -4.37 -31.39 -5.16
CA GLN A 159 -4.37 -32.85 -4.94
C GLN A 159 -4.98 -33.64 -6.11
N THR A 160 -4.30 -34.72 -6.52
CA THR A 160 -4.77 -35.70 -7.51
C THR A 160 -6.00 -36.45 -6.98
N ARG A 161 -7.01 -36.68 -7.84
CA ARG A 161 -8.22 -37.44 -7.50
C ARG A 161 -7.87 -38.88 -7.07
N THR A 162 -7.76 -39.13 -5.79
CA THR A 162 -7.85 -40.48 -5.22
C THR A 162 -9.25 -40.65 -4.65
N ASN A 163 -10.14 -41.30 -5.40
CA ASN A 163 -11.48 -41.62 -4.91
C ASN A 163 -11.35 -42.67 -3.80
N GLU A 164 -11.24 -42.25 -2.54
CA GLU A 164 -11.37 -43.16 -1.41
C GLU A 164 -12.83 -43.61 -1.32
N THR A 165 -13.05 -44.92 -1.42
CA THR A 165 -14.39 -45.51 -1.35
C THR A 165 -14.53 -46.36 -0.10
N PHE A 166 -15.50 -46.01 0.75
CA PHE A 166 -15.90 -46.82 1.88
C PHE A 166 -17.18 -47.60 1.51
N GLN A 167 -17.28 -48.87 1.90
CA GLN A 167 -18.50 -49.66 1.71
C GLN A 167 -18.88 -50.34 3.02
N GLY A 168 -20.13 -50.15 3.43
CA GLY A 168 -20.64 -50.69 4.69
C GLY A 168 -22.15 -50.72 4.75
N GLU A 169 -22.66 -51.40 5.78
CA GLU A 169 -24.07 -51.41 6.12
C GLU A 169 -24.40 -50.20 7.00
N LEU A 170 -25.48 -49.48 6.70
CA LEU A 170 -25.91 -48.34 7.50
C LEU A 170 -26.51 -48.82 8.81
N THR A 171 -25.84 -48.54 9.92
CA THR A 171 -26.27 -49.00 11.24
C THR A 171 -27.03 -47.94 12.03
N GLN A 172 -26.72 -46.66 11.80
CA GLN A 172 -27.32 -45.57 12.58
C GLN A 172 -27.39 -44.28 11.77
N ILE A 173 -28.48 -43.54 11.99
CA ILE A 173 -28.66 -42.16 11.51
C ILE A 173 -28.88 -41.29 12.75
N THR A 174 -28.06 -40.26 12.91
CA THR A 174 -28.21 -39.24 13.97
C THR A 174 -28.58 -37.90 13.35
N ASP A 175 -28.72 -36.83 14.13
CA ASP A 175 -28.99 -35.49 13.58
C ASP A 175 -27.90 -35.00 12.63
N ASN A 176 -26.63 -35.37 12.89
CA ASN A 176 -25.47 -34.83 12.19
C ASN A 176 -24.69 -35.85 11.35
N PHE A 177 -24.85 -37.15 11.61
CA PHE A 177 -24.00 -38.20 11.01
C PHE A 177 -24.80 -39.40 10.48
N PHE A 178 -24.24 -40.05 9.46
CA PHE A 178 -24.51 -41.43 9.06
C PHE A 178 -23.39 -42.33 9.59
N VAL A 179 -23.74 -43.47 10.19
CA VAL A 179 -22.76 -44.45 10.67
C VAL A 179 -22.87 -45.71 9.82
N LEU A 180 -21.79 -46.09 9.15
CA LEU A 180 -21.73 -47.29 8.33
C LEU A 180 -20.69 -48.27 8.91
N LYS A 181 -21.06 -49.55 9.00
CA LYS A 181 -20.20 -50.62 9.48
C LYS A 181 -19.72 -51.47 8.30
N ASN A 182 -18.41 -51.65 8.18
CA ASN A 182 -17.83 -52.49 7.13
C ASN A 182 -17.90 -53.99 7.49
N LYS A 183 -17.58 -54.86 6.53
CA LYS A 183 -17.58 -56.33 6.73
C LYS A 183 -16.60 -56.80 7.82
N VAL A 184 -15.54 -56.04 8.09
CA VAL A 184 -14.50 -56.36 9.09
C VAL A 184 -14.92 -55.89 10.50
N GLY A 185 -16.03 -55.14 10.60
CA GLY A 185 -16.61 -54.69 11.86
C GLY A 185 -16.25 -53.26 12.28
N PHE A 186 -15.45 -52.53 11.49
CA PHE A 186 -15.16 -51.11 11.73
C PHE A 186 -16.35 -50.23 11.35
N CYS A 187 -16.67 -49.27 12.22
CA CYS A 187 -17.66 -48.26 11.97
C CYS A 187 -16.99 -46.95 11.55
N GLU A 188 -17.47 -46.34 10.46
CA GLU A 188 -17.06 -45.01 10.03
C GLU A 188 -18.26 -44.06 10.03
N CYS A 189 -18.04 -42.81 10.46
CA CYS A 189 -19.05 -41.78 10.57
C CYS A 189 -18.87 -40.75 9.46
N PHE A 190 -19.97 -40.39 8.79
CA PHE A 190 -19.99 -39.41 7.70
C PHE A 190 -20.94 -38.27 8.05
N LEU A 191 -20.49 -37.02 7.89
CA LEU A 191 -21.30 -35.84 8.19
C LEU A 191 -22.42 -35.67 7.15
N LYS A 192 -23.64 -35.34 7.61
CA LYS A 192 -24.74 -34.97 6.72
C LYS A 192 -24.42 -33.71 5.91
N ASN A 193 -23.64 -32.80 6.47
CA ASN A 193 -23.25 -31.57 5.77
C ASN A 193 -22.30 -31.86 4.60
N ASP A 194 -21.36 -32.79 4.73
CA ASP A 194 -20.48 -33.19 3.62
C ASP A 194 -21.30 -33.76 2.46
N TYR A 195 -22.37 -34.51 2.77
CA TYR A 195 -23.30 -35.00 1.77
C TYR A 195 -24.09 -33.85 1.11
N LYS A 196 -24.60 -32.90 1.91
CA LYS A 196 -25.32 -31.71 1.40
C LYS A 196 -24.45 -30.82 0.51
N LEU A 197 -23.17 -30.69 0.86
CA LEU A 197 -22.20 -29.88 0.11
C LEU A 197 -21.67 -30.62 -1.13
N GLY A 198 -22.03 -31.90 -1.32
CA GLY A 198 -21.56 -32.71 -2.44
C GLY A 198 -20.13 -33.19 -2.31
N GLU A 199 -19.54 -33.08 -1.11
CA GLU A 199 -18.19 -33.55 -0.81
C GLU A 199 -18.13 -35.08 -0.67
N ILE A 200 -19.25 -35.71 -0.35
CA ILE A 200 -19.41 -37.17 -0.37
C ILE A 200 -20.64 -37.57 -1.19
N LYS A 201 -20.53 -38.69 -1.91
CA LYS A 201 -21.65 -39.33 -2.63
C LYS A 201 -21.92 -40.70 -2.03
N ILE A 202 -23.19 -40.98 -1.71
CA ILE A 202 -23.62 -42.26 -1.12
C ILE A 202 -24.48 -42.99 -2.16
N LEU A 203 -24.15 -44.24 -2.46
CA LEU A 203 -24.84 -45.08 -3.44
C LEU A 203 -25.23 -46.41 -2.79
N GLU A 204 -26.47 -46.86 -2.97
CA GLU A 204 -26.89 -48.21 -2.53
C GLU A 204 -26.13 -49.28 -3.34
N VAL A 205 -25.75 -50.39 -2.69
CA VAL A 205 -25.00 -51.51 -3.30
C VAL A 205 -25.82 -52.78 -3.29
#